data_AF-A0A7S0V4P8-F1
#
_entry.id   AF-A0A7S0V4P8-F1
#
_cell.length_a   1.000
_cell.length_b   1.000
_cell.length_c   1.000
_cell.angle_alpha   90.00
_cell.angle_beta   90.00
_cell.angle_gamma   90.00
#
_symmetry.space_group_name_H-M   'P 1'
#
loop_
_entity.id
_entity.type
_entity.pdbx_description
1 polymer ?
#
loop_
_entity_poly.entity_id
_entity_poly.type
_entity_poly.pdbx_seq_one_letter_code
_entity_poly.pdbx_strand_id
1 'polypeptide(L)'
;FVQVDLWLALMPGYPAEKERVLVELRESKGLLDTHVAVLRQRLLQKVQELVGQEMVMLLYDEAKDFLVEHNVDHTTFSMHDQMVKEEEERRAQQERDAKHREAQRARELKEREQAHIKEQRVLEERMRAA
;
A
#
# COMPACT_ATOMS: atom_id res chain seq x y z
N PHE A 1 11.68 -0.28 14.53
CA PHE A 1 12.14 0.77 15.44
C PHE A 1 12.66 1.94 14.61
N VAL A 2 12.05 3.11 14.78
CA VAL A 2 12.41 4.33 14.07
C VAL A 2 13.28 5.24 14.97
N GLN A 3 14.22 5.95 14.36
CA GLN A 3 15.13 6.85 15.05
C GLN A 3 15.50 8.03 14.15
N VAL A 4 15.73 9.20 14.74
CA VAL A 4 16.39 10.33 14.10
C VAL A 4 17.19 11.11 15.14
N ASP A 5 18.32 11.66 14.73
CA ASP A 5 19.11 12.55 15.58
C ASP A 5 18.62 13.99 15.37
N LEU A 6 18.00 14.56 16.42
CA LEU A 6 17.58 15.96 16.44
C LEU A 6 18.75 16.84 16.88
N TRP A 7 19.27 17.63 15.96
CA TRP A 7 20.34 18.59 16.22
C TRP A 7 19.78 20.01 16.28
N LEU A 8 19.99 20.67 17.43
CA LEU A 8 19.57 22.05 17.66
C LEU A 8 20.81 22.92 17.89
N ALA A 9 20.98 23.98 17.08
CA ALA A 9 21.95 25.02 17.37
C ALA A 9 21.22 26.29 17.82
N LEU A 10 21.50 26.74 19.03
CA LEU A 10 20.92 27.93 19.64
C LEU A 10 21.96 29.06 19.60
N MET A 11 21.64 30.13 18.87
CA MET A 11 22.50 31.30 18.74
C MET A 11 22.20 32.32 19.83
N PRO A 12 23.15 33.24 20.14
CA PRO A 12 22.90 34.34 21.05
C PRO A 12 21.64 35.12 20.66
N GLY A 13 20.78 35.42 21.63
CA GLY A 13 19.48 36.06 21.40
C GLY A 13 18.29 35.09 21.40
N TYR A 14 18.53 33.77 21.42
CA TYR A 14 17.48 32.81 21.79
C TYR A 14 16.93 33.10 23.21
N PRO A 15 15.60 32.95 23.45
CA PRO A 15 14.56 32.51 22.52
C PRO A 15 13.82 33.64 21.77
N ALA A 16 14.34 34.87 21.77
CA ALA A 16 13.59 36.05 21.31
C ALA A 16 13.32 36.08 19.80
N GLU A 17 14.14 35.42 18.99
CA GLU A 17 14.09 35.44 17.53
C GLU A 17 14.16 34.01 16.97
N LYS A 18 13.31 33.68 15.99
CA LYS A 18 13.27 32.35 15.38
C LYS A 18 14.54 32.01 14.60
N GLU A 19 15.17 33.02 14.00
CA GLU A 19 16.39 32.88 13.20
C GLU A 19 17.58 32.42 14.06
N ARG A 20 17.47 32.53 15.40
CA ARG A 20 18.47 32.07 16.37
C ARG A 20 18.41 30.58 16.66
N VAL A 21 17.46 29.87 16.07
CA VAL A 21 17.30 28.42 16.23
C VAL A 21 17.51 27.75 14.89
N LEU A 22 18.57 26.96 14.78
CA LEU A 22 18.78 26.07 13.63
C LEU A 22 18.35 24.65 14.01
N VAL A 23 17.46 24.07 13.21
CA VAL A 23 16.96 22.71 13.37
C VAL A 23 17.48 21.84 12.23
N GLU A 24 18.16 20.76 12.59
CA GLU A 24 18.61 19.73 11.67
C GLU A 24 18.20 18.34 12.15
N LEU A 25 17.87 17.48 11.19
CA LEU A 25 17.59 16.07 11.41
C LEU A 25 18.70 15.27 10.72
N ARG A 26 19.40 14.44 11.48
CA ARG A 26 20.55 13.64 11.00
C ARG A 26 20.31 12.16 11.27
N GLU A 27 21.02 11.29 10.55
CA GLU A 27 21.10 9.85 10.81
C GLU A 27 19.72 9.16 11.02
N SER A 28 18.73 9.46 10.17
CA SER A 28 17.40 8.85 10.28
C SER A 28 17.43 7.35 9.93
N LYS A 29 16.82 6.52 10.77
CA LYS A 29 16.64 5.08 10.56
C LYS A 29 15.17 4.70 10.65
N GLY A 30 14.71 3.86 9.74
CA GLY A 30 13.34 3.34 9.73
C GLY A 30 12.26 4.35 9.32
N LEU A 31 12.64 5.56 8.92
CA LEU A 31 11.76 6.59 8.37
C LEU A 31 11.99 6.74 6.87
N LEU A 32 10.92 7.07 6.14
CA LEU A 32 11.01 7.52 4.75
C LEU A 32 11.49 8.97 4.71
N ASP A 33 12.18 9.37 3.65
CA ASP A 33 12.63 10.75 3.44
C ASP A 33 11.47 11.77 3.50
N THR A 34 10.29 11.34 3.03
CA THR A 34 9.05 12.13 3.12
C THR A 34 8.64 12.38 4.57
N HIS A 35 8.75 11.39 5.46
CA HIS A 35 8.48 11.56 6.89
C HIS A 35 9.50 12.50 7.55
N VAL A 36 10.78 12.38 7.19
CA VAL A 36 11.83 13.29 7.68
C VAL A 36 11.56 14.73 7.25
N ALA A 37 11.13 14.95 6.01
CA ALA A 37 10.74 16.28 5.52
C ALA A 37 9.53 16.85 6.27
N VAL A 38 8.51 16.01 6.53
CA VAL A 38 7.32 16.41 7.31
C VAL A 38 7.70 16.78 8.75
N LEU A 39 8.50 15.96 9.42
CA LEU A 39 8.98 16.25 10.77
C LEU A 39 9.76 17.56 10.81
N ARG A 40 10.63 17.81 9.83
CA ARG A 40 11.38 19.07 9.73
C ARG A 40 10.45 20.28 9.63
N GLN A 41 9.43 20.21 8.79
CA GLN A 41 8.44 21.29 8.64
C GLN A 41 7.67 21.52 9.94
N ARG A 42 7.21 20.45 10.62
CA ARG A 42 6.53 20.57 11.92
C ARG A 42 7.40 21.26 12.96
N LEU A 43 8.67 20.86 13.09
CA LEU A 43 9.60 21.48 14.03
C LEU A 43 9.86 22.96 13.71
N LEU A 44 10.03 23.32 12.43
CA LEU A 44 10.20 24.71 12.03
C LEU A 44 8.95 25.56 12.28
N GLN A 45 7.76 24.99 12.11
CA GLN A 45 6.52 25.65 12.48
C GLN A 45 6.44 25.86 13.99
N LYS A 46 6.78 24.83 14.78
CA LYS A 46 6.80 24.90 16.24
C LYS A 46 7.76 25.97 16.76
N VAL A 47 8.92 26.12 16.13
CA VAL A 47 9.87 27.22 16.43
C VAL A 47 9.21 28.59 16.26
N GLN A 48 8.39 28.78 15.22
CA GLN A 48 7.69 30.05 14.99
C GLN A 48 6.62 30.32 16.05
N GLU A 49 5.93 29.27 16.50
CA GLU A 49 4.88 29.37 17.53
C GLU A 49 5.46 29.68 18.91
N LEU A 50 6.69 29.24 19.18
CA LEU A 50 7.33 29.32 20.49
C LEU A 50 8.33 30.47 20.62
N VAL A 51 8.36 31.41 19.66
CA VAL A 51 9.23 32.60 19.76
C VAL A 51 8.96 33.35 21.07
N GLY A 52 10.04 33.67 21.78
CA GLY A 52 10.01 34.29 23.10
C GLY A 52 9.90 33.29 24.27
N GLN A 53 9.82 31.99 23.99
CA GLN A 53 9.72 30.93 24.99
C GLN A 53 10.80 29.86 24.80
N GLU A 54 11.18 29.21 25.90
CA GLU A 54 12.08 28.07 25.84
C GLU A 54 11.40 26.88 25.12
N MET A 55 11.98 26.43 24.02
CA MET A 55 11.38 25.46 23.10
C MET A 55 12.13 24.14 22.98
N VAL A 56 13.34 23.99 23.54
CA VAL A 56 14.18 22.77 23.36
C VAL A 56 13.41 21.50 23.74
N MET A 57 12.78 21.48 24.91
CA MET A 57 12.00 20.33 25.37
C MET A 57 10.75 20.11 24.52
N LEU A 58 10.08 21.18 24.10
CA LEU A 58 8.87 21.10 23.28
C LEU A 58 9.18 20.56 21.88
N LEU A 59 10.32 20.92 21.30
CA LEU A 59 10.80 20.37 20.03
C LEU A 59 11.21 18.90 20.17
N TYR A 60 11.82 18.53 21.30
CA TYR A 60 12.12 17.13 21.60
C TYR A 60 10.84 16.30 21.70
N ASP A 61 9.84 16.77 22.44
CA ASP A 61 8.56 16.06 22.60
C ASP A 61 7.82 15.95 21.27
N GLU A 62 7.77 17.01 20.46
CA GLU A 62 7.19 16.97 19.12
C GLU A 62 7.87 15.92 18.23
N ALA A 63 9.20 15.83 18.26
CA ALA A 63 9.93 14.81 17.52
C ALA A 63 9.69 13.40 18.07
N LYS A 64 9.67 13.24 19.41
CA LYS A 64 9.40 11.96 20.07
C LYS A 64 8.01 11.44 19.72
N ASP A 65 7.00 12.30 19.80
CA ASP A 65 5.61 11.95 19.51
C ASP A 65 5.45 11.59 18.04
N PHE A 66 6.07 12.34 17.13
CA PHE A 66 6.12 12.00 15.70
C PHE A 66 6.75 10.63 15.44
N LEU A 67 7.87 10.32 16.11
CA LEU A 67 8.52 9.02 15.99
C LEU A 67 7.63 7.90 16.51
N VAL A 68 6.91 8.09 17.62
CA VAL A 68 5.97 7.09 18.15
C VAL A 68 4.83 6.84 17.16
N GLU A 69 4.25 7.90 16.58
CA GLU A 69 3.20 7.80 15.55
C GLU A 69 3.67 7.02 14.32
N HIS A 70 4.93 7.21 13.91
CA HIS A 70 5.50 6.60 12.71
C HIS A 70 6.32 5.34 12.98
N ASN A 71 6.35 4.87 14.22
CA ASN A 71 6.92 3.57 14.58
C ASN A 71 5.90 2.47 14.25
N VAL A 72 5.52 2.40 12.99
CA VAL A 72 4.70 1.30 12.47
C VAL A 72 5.62 0.08 12.40
N ASP A 73 5.16 -1.04 12.97
CA ASP A 73 5.82 -2.32 12.77
C ASP A 73 5.75 -2.68 11.28
N HIS A 74 6.83 -2.37 10.55
CA HIS A 74 6.99 -2.67 9.13
C HIS A 74 6.87 -4.17 8.80
N THR A 75 6.71 -5.03 9.82
CA THR A 75 6.60 -6.49 9.70
C THR A 75 5.19 -6.99 9.42
N THR A 76 4.13 -6.27 9.78
CA THR A 76 2.76 -6.77 9.59
C THR A 76 2.15 -6.36 8.26
N PHE A 77 2.43 -5.14 7.77
CA PHE A 77 1.78 -4.63 6.57
C PHE A 77 2.41 -5.13 5.25
N SER A 78 3.72 -5.44 5.20
CA SER A 78 4.36 -5.75 3.91
C SER A 78 4.24 -7.21 3.47
N MET A 79 4.20 -8.18 4.39
CA MET A 79 4.16 -9.60 4.06
C MET A 79 2.74 -10.15 3.99
N HIS A 80 1.89 -9.76 4.94
CA HIS A 80 0.51 -10.20 4.99
C HIS A 80 -0.28 -9.65 3.80
N ASP A 81 -0.16 -8.36 3.48
CA ASP A 81 -0.90 -7.77 2.35
C ASP A 81 -0.43 -8.31 1.01
N GLN A 82 0.86 -8.64 0.88
CA GLN A 82 1.37 -9.29 -0.32
C GLN A 82 0.79 -10.70 -0.48
N MET A 83 0.69 -11.47 0.61
CA MET A 83 0.02 -12.78 0.60
C MET A 83 -1.49 -12.67 0.32
N VAL A 84 -2.19 -11.69 0.91
CA VAL A 84 -3.62 -11.46 0.66
C VAL A 84 -3.85 -11.11 -0.81
N LYS A 85 -3.01 -10.24 -1.38
CA LYS A 85 -3.10 -9.85 -2.79
C LYS A 85 -2.81 -11.03 -3.73
N GLU A 86 -1.79 -11.84 -3.44
CA GLU A 86 -1.51 -13.07 -4.20
C GLU A 86 -2.67 -14.07 -4.10
N GLU A 87 -3.30 -14.19 -2.94
CA GLU A 87 -4.42 -15.10 -2.76
C GLU A 87 -5.69 -14.62 -3.51
N GLU A 88 -5.96 -13.32 -3.51
CA GLU A 88 -7.05 -12.71 -4.29
C GLU A 88 -6.82 -12.86 -5.81
N GLU A 89 -5.61 -12.59 -6.29
CA GLU A 89 -5.25 -12.77 -7.70
C GLU A 89 -5.38 -14.25 -8.12
N ARG A 90 -4.93 -15.18 -7.26
CA ARG A 90 -5.07 -16.62 -7.50
C ARG A 90 -6.54 -17.06 -7.54
N ARG A 91 -7.39 -16.55 -6.64
CA ARG A 91 -8.83 -16.85 -6.63
C ARG A 91 -9.51 -16.32 -7.89
N ALA A 92 -9.21 -15.07 -8.27
CA ALA A 92 -9.77 -14.47 -9.48
C ALA A 92 -9.36 -15.25 -10.76
N GLN A 93 -8.13 -15.74 -10.82
CA GLN A 93 -7.67 -16.57 -11.93
C GLN A 93 -8.38 -17.94 -11.96
N GLN A 94 -8.53 -18.60 -10.80
CA GLN A 94 -9.25 -19.87 -10.71
C GLN A 94 -10.72 -19.75 -11.13
N GLU A 95 -11.40 -18.65 -10.77
CA GLU A 95 -12.77 -18.40 -11.22
C GLU A 95 -12.88 -18.20 -12.74
N ARG A 96 -11.92 -17.49 -13.34
CA ARG A 96 -11.86 -17.31 -14.80
C ARG A 96 -11.64 -18.65 -15.52
N ASP A 97 -10.71 -19.45 -15.02
CA ASP A 97 -10.42 -20.77 -15.59
C ASP A 97 -11.59 -21.74 -15.44
N ALA A 98 -12.30 -21.69 -14.31
CA ALA A 98 -13.51 -22.48 -14.08
C ALA A 98 -14.62 -22.12 -15.08
N LYS A 99 -14.90 -20.83 -15.27
CA LYS A 99 -15.88 -20.34 -16.25
C LYS A 99 -15.50 -20.72 -17.68
N HIS A 100 -14.22 -20.65 -18.03
CA HIS A 100 -13.76 -21.04 -19.36
C HIS A 100 -13.95 -22.54 -19.62
N ARG A 101 -13.61 -23.39 -18.64
CA ARG A 101 -13.81 -24.84 -18.74
C ARG A 101 -15.29 -25.22 -18.84
N GLU A 102 -16.15 -24.54 -18.09
CA GLU A 102 -17.60 -24.76 -18.15
C GLU A 102 -18.17 -24.36 -19.51
N ALA A 103 -17.76 -23.20 -20.05
CA ALA A 103 -18.16 -22.74 -21.38
C ALA A 103 -17.67 -23.69 -22.49
N GLN A 104 -16.45 -24.24 -22.37
CA GLN A 104 -15.95 -25.23 -23.32
C GLN A 104 -16.75 -26.53 -23.28
N ARG A 105 -17.01 -27.08 -22.08
CA ARG A 105 -17.86 -28.29 -21.95
C ARG A 105 -19.26 -28.07 -22.52
N ALA A 106 -19.86 -26.91 -22.27
CA ALA A 106 -21.17 -26.57 -22.81
C ALA A 106 -21.18 -26.48 -24.35
N ARG A 107 -20.08 -26.01 -24.96
CA ARG A 107 -19.93 -26.00 -26.42
C ARG A 107 -19.77 -27.41 -26.99
N GLU A 108 -18.91 -28.22 -26.39
CA GLU A 108 -18.70 -29.61 -26.80
C GLU A 108 -19.98 -30.44 -26.70
N LEU A 109 -20.79 -30.23 -25.65
CA LEU A 109 -22.07 -30.92 -25.51
C LEU A 109 -23.05 -30.55 -26.64
N LYS A 110 -23.14 -29.25 -26.96
CA LYS A 110 -23.99 -28.75 -28.05
C LYS A 110 -23.55 -29.25 -29.42
N GLU A 111 -22.25 -29.34 -29.67
CA GLU A 111 -21.72 -29.88 -30.92
C GLU A 111 -22.05 -31.36 -31.08
N ARG A 112 -21.93 -32.15 -30.00
CA ARG A 112 -22.30 -33.57 -30.01
C ARG A 112 -23.80 -33.79 -30.22
N GLU A 113 -24.65 -32.99 -29.57
CA GLU A 113 -26.10 -33.06 -29.77
C GLU A 113 -26.49 -32.71 -31.22
N GLN A 114 -25.87 -31.66 -31.79
CA GLN A 114 -26.12 -31.29 -33.19
C GLN A 114 -25.64 -32.35 -34.18
N ALA A 115 -24.50 -32.99 -33.93
CA ALA A 115 -24.02 -34.10 -34.74
C ALA A 115 -24.98 -35.28 -34.72
N HIS A 116 -25.46 -35.67 -33.53
CA HIS A 116 -26.40 -36.77 -33.37
C HIS A 116 -27.75 -36.50 -34.05
N ILE A 117 -28.27 -35.27 -33.96
CA ILE A 117 -29.52 -34.88 -34.65
C ILE A 117 -29.35 -34.93 -36.17
N LYS A 118 -28.19 -34.50 -36.70
CA LYS A 118 -27.90 -34.58 -38.14
C LYS A 118 -27.80 -36.03 -38.63
N GLU A 119 -27.14 -36.89 -37.87
CA GLU A 119 -27.05 -38.32 -38.21
C GLU A 119 -28.42 -39.00 -38.21
N GLN A 120 -29.27 -38.72 -37.21
CA GLN A 120 -30.63 -39.24 -37.18
C GLN A 120 -31.46 -38.79 -38.38
N ARG A 121 -31.39 -37.51 -38.77
CA ARG A 121 -32.10 -37.00 -39.95
C ARG A 121 -31.63 -37.65 -41.25
N VAL A 122 -30.32 -37.82 -41.43
CA VAL A 122 -29.77 -38.51 -42.61
C VAL A 122 -30.21 -39.98 -42.65
N LEU A 123 -30.30 -40.64 -41.50
CA LEU A 123 -30.78 -42.02 -41.41
C LEU A 123 -32.27 -42.13 -41.75
N GLU A 124 -33.11 -41.21 -41.21
CA GLU A 124 -34.54 -41.15 -41.53
C GLU A 124 -34.81 -40.84 -43.01
N GLU A 125 -34.07 -39.92 -43.61
CA GLU A 125 -34.19 -39.60 -45.04
C GLU A 125 -33.78 -40.78 -45.91
N ARG A 126 -32.73 -41.52 -45.53
CA ARG A 126 -32.32 -42.75 -46.23
C ARG A 126 -33.35 -43.88 -46.10
N MET A 127 -33.99 -44.03 -44.94
CA MET A 127 -35.05 -45.03 -44.76
C MET A 127 -36.36 -44.67 -45.47
N ARG A 128 -36.65 -43.38 -45.68
CA ARG A 128 -37.81 -42.93 -46.47
C ARG A 128 -37.62 -43.05 -47.98
N ALA A 129 -36.37 -43.09 -48.45
CA ALA A 129 -36.02 -43.15 -49.87
C ALA A 129 -35.81 -44.58 -50.40
N ALA A 130 -35.87 -45.59 -49.52
CA ALA A 130 -35.80 -47.02 -49.85
C ALA A 130 -37.18 -47.67 -49.79
#